data_AF-A0A853KFI1-F1
#
_entry.id   AF-A0A853KFI1-F1
#
_cell.length_a   1.000
_cell.length_b   1.000
_cell.length_c   1.000
_cell.angle_alpha   90.00
_cell.angle_beta   90.00
_cell.angle_gamma   90.00
#
_symmetry.space_group_name_H-M   'P 1'
#
loop_
_entity.id
_entity.type
_entity.pdbx_description
1 polymer ?
#
loop_
_entity_poly.entity_id
_entity_poly.type
_entity_poly.pdbx_seq_one_letter_code
_entity_poly.pdbx_strand_id
1 'polypeptide(L)'
;MERMLSSIPRANVTFKSDEQYFEMLTRVVFLTGFSAHVVSKRWPAFRIAFDFFALDEVAVYDDARFEQLLSIQSGIVRNARKVKATIENAKRCVALRDQYGSLHAFFSDTLCSPAESAVKMFTRTFAQIGESAALVLYNMLEQDASIIHE
;
A
#
# COMPACT_ATOMS: atom_id res chain seq x y z
N MET A 1 -16.37 -7.72 7.71
CA MET A 1 -14.95 -7.96 7.36
C MET A 1 -14.81 -9.02 6.26
N GLU A 2 -15.54 -10.14 6.32
CA GLU A 2 -15.54 -11.19 5.28
C GLU A 2 -15.86 -10.70 3.85
N ARG A 3 -16.79 -9.75 3.70
CA ARG A 3 -17.13 -9.15 2.40
C ARG A 3 -15.99 -8.35 1.74
N MET A 4 -15.01 -7.86 2.51
CA MET A 4 -13.84 -7.19 1.94
C MET A 4 -12.81 -8.23 1.46
N LEU A 5 -12.60 -9.29 2.23
CA LEU A 5 -11.70 -10.39 1.87
C LEU A 5 -12.21 -11.17 0.64
N SER A 6 -13.52 -11.33 0.50
CA SER A 6 -14.14 -12.02 -0.64
C SER A 6 -14.14 -11.22 -1.95
N SER A 7 -13.90 -9.91 -1.90
CA SER A 7 -13.88 -9.04 -3.09
C SER A 7 -12.47 -8.58 -3.47
N ILE A 8 -11.45 -8.94 -2.69
CA ILE A 8 -10.06 -8.84 -3.12
C ILE A 8 -9.88 -9.98 -4.12
N PRO A 9 -9.64 -9.71 -5.41
CA PRO A 9 -9.39 -10.78 -6.34
C PRO A 9 -8.20 -11.60 -5.81
N ARG A 10 -8.40 -12.91 -5.65
CA ARG A 10 -7.33 -13.92 -5.49
C ARG A 10 -6.53 -14.03 -6.79
N ALA A 11 -6.16 -12.89 -7.35
CA ALA A 11 -5.30 -12.86 -8.51
C ALA A 11 -3.92 -13.32 -8.03
N ASN A 12 -3.33 -14.27 -8.74
CA ASN A 12 -1.93 -14.62 -8.60
C ASN A 12 -1.09 -13.38 -8.96
N VAL A 13 -0.91 -12.48 -8.00
CA VAL A 13 -0.16 -11.25 -8.18
C VAL A 13 1.20 -11.49 -7.56
N THR A 14 2.20 -11.65 -8.43
CA THR A 14 3.60 -11.61 -8.01
C THR A 14 4.10 -10.17 -8.05
N PHE A 15 4.52 -9.61 -6.93
CA PHE A 15 5.14 -8.29 -6.88
C PHE A 15 6.62 -8.41 -7.27
N LYS A 16 7.05 -7.62 -8.25
CA LYS A 16 8.39 -7.68 -8.87
C LYS A 16 9.23 -6.43 -8.64
N SER A 17 8.65 -5.38 -8.06
CA SER A 17 9.36 -4.13 -7.76
C SER A 17 8.82 -3.45 -6.52
N ASP A 18 9.61 -2.54 -5.95
CA ASP A 18 9.24 -1.78 -4.75
C ASP A 18 8.02 -0.87 -5.02
N GLU A 19 7.88 -0.35 -6.25
CA GLU A 19 6.72 0.44 -6.66
C GLU A 19 5.43 -0.38 -6.60
N GLN A 20 5.48 -1.67 -6.95
CA GLN A 20 4.31 -2.55 -6.89
C GLN A 20 3.91 -2.86 -5.44
N TYR A 21 4.90 -3.06 -4.56
CA TYR A 21 4.65 -3.20 -3.13
C TYR A 21 4.06 -1.91 -2.53
N PHE A 22 4.57 -0.74 -2.94
CA PHE A 22 4.06 0.55 -2.51
C PHE A 22 2.65 0.87 -3.05
N GLU A 23 2.38 0.53 -4.31
CA GLU A 23 1.04 0.61 -4.92
C GLU A 23 0.06 -0.26 -4.12
N MET A 24 0.44 -1.48 -3.79
CA MET A 24 -0.38 -2.41 -3.01
C MET A 24 -0.65 -1.89 -1.59
N LEU A 25 0.38 -1.42 -0.88
CA LEU A 25 0.24 -0.80 0.44
C LEU A 25 -0.74 0.37 0.40
N THR A 26 -0.58 1.25 -0.59
CA THR A 26 -1.50 2.38 -0.80
C THR A 26 -2.92 1.89 -1.06
N ARG A 27 -3.09 0.80 -1.81
CA ARG A 27 -4.42 0.23 -2.06
C ARG A 27 -5.08 -0.23 -0.78
N VAL A 28 -4.35 -0.88 0.11
CA VAL A 28 -4.85 -1.30 1.43
C VAL A 28 -5.27 -0.09 2.28
N VAL A 29 -4.48 0.99 2.29
CA VAL A 29 -4.84 2.26 2.94
C VAL A 29 -6.18 2.79 2.43
N PHE A 30 -6.44 2.74 1.12
CA PHE A 30 -7.70 3.23 0.56
C PHE A 30 -8.87 2.25 0.69
N LEU A 31 -8.64 0.95 0.67
CA LEU A 31 -9.70 -0.05 0.88
C LEU A 31 -10.31 0.03 2.28
N THR A 32 -9.53 0.43 3.30
CA THR A 32 -10.01 0.53 4.68
C THR A 32 -10.91 1.76 4.88
N GLY A 33 -12.21 1.62 4.59
CA GLY A 33 -13.21 2.69 4.71
C GLY A 33 -13.80 3.17 3.38
N PHE A 34 -13.49 2.51 2.27
CA PHE A 34 -14.16 2.70 0.99
C PHE A 34 -14.52 1.34 0.37
N SER A 35 -15.54 1.30 -0.49
CA SER A 35 -15.86 0.04 -1.17
C SER A 35 -14.78 -0.30 -2.20
N ALA A 36 -14.47 -1.59 -2.33
CA ALA A 36 -13.48 -2.07 -3.29
C ALA A 36 -13.82 -1.67 -4.74
N HIS A 37 -15.11 -1.58 -5.06
CA HIS A 37 -15.59 -1.09 -6.35
C HIS A 37 -15.18 0.37 -6.59
N VAL A 38 -15.38 1.26 -5.61
CA VAL A 38 -15.01 2.68 -5.73
C VAL A 38 -13.51 2.85 -5.88
N VAL A 39 -12.73 2.13 -5.06
CA VAL A 39 -11.25 2.18 -5.11
C VAL A 39 -10.75 1.68 -6.47
N SER A 40 -11.24 0.53 -6.93
CA SER A 40 -10.81 -0.07 -8.20
C SER A 40 -11.19 0.79 -9.41
N LYS A 41 -12.40 1.37 -9.42
CA LYS A 41 -12.84 2.27 -10.51
C LYS A 41 -11.94 3.51 -10.64
N ARG A 42 -11.39 4.00 -9.53
CA ARG A 42 -10.54 5.20 -9.48
C ARG A 42 -9.05 4.89 -9.59
N TRP A 43 -8.65 3.63 -9.48
CA TRP A 43 -7.25 3.22 -9.40
C TRP A 43 -6.38 3.68 -10.58
N PRO A 44 -6.86 3.69 -11.85
CA PRO A 44 -6.10 4.27 -12.95
C PRO A 44 -5.74 5.75 -12.73
N ALA A 45 -6.63 6.53 -12.12
CA ALA A 45 -6.37 7.92 -11.78
C ALA A 45 -5.39 8.05 -10.61
N PHE A 46 -5.38 7.11 -9.66
CA PHE A 46 -4.38 7.06 -8.59
C PHE A 46 -2.98 6.87 -9.16
N ARG A 47 -2.79 5.94 -10.10
CA ARG A 47 -1.49 5.73 -10.74
C ARG A 47 -0.97 7.03 -11.37
N ILE A 48 -1.80 7.72 -12.14
CA ILE A 48 -1.38 9.00 -12.76
C ILE A 48 -1.09 10.07 -11.70
N ALA A 49 -1.93 10.18 -10.67
CA ALA A 49 -1.79 11.21 -9.64
C ALA A 49 -0.52 11.02 -8.78
N PHE A 50 -0.13 9.77 -8.51
CA PHE A 50 1.05 9.43 -7.71
C PHE A 50 2.24 9.00 -8.58
N ASP A 51 2.38 9.54 -9.80
CA ASP A 51 3.51 9.28 -10.70
C ASP A 51 3.84 7.79 -10.89
N PHE A 52 2.79 7.00 -11.14
CA PHE A 52 2.80 5.54 -11.26
C PHE A 52 3.40 4.81 -10.05
N PHE A 53 3.26 5.42 -8.87
CA PHE A 53 3.83 4.95 -7.61
C PHE A 53 5.37 4.86 -7.63
N ALA A 54 6.03 5.67 -8.47
CA ALA A 54 7.47 5.85 -8.44
C ALA A 54 7.88 6.31 -7.03
N LEU A 55 8.55 5.41 -6.30
CA LEU A 55 8.68 5.53 -4.86
C LEU A 55 9.45 6.79 -4.45
N ASP A 56 10.56 7.04 -5.14
CA ASP A 56 11.43 8.20 -4.89
C ASP A 56 10.73 9.52 -5.22
N GLU A 57 9.92 9.56 -6.28
CA GLU A 57 9.16 10.74 -6.67
C GLU A 57 8.10 11.10 -5.62
N VAL A 58 7.32 10.09 -5.16
CA VAL A 58 6.27 10.32 -4.17
C VAL A 58 6.85 10.66 -2.80
N ALA A 59 8.03 10.12 -2.45
CA ALA A 59 8.69 10.40 -1.19
C ALA A 59 9.13 11.87 -1.05
N VAL A 60 9.38 12.56 -2.16
CA VAL A 60 9.80 13.99 -2.16
C VAL A 60 8.66 14.97 -2.36
N TYR A 61 7.41 14.51 -2.43
CA TYR A 61 6.25 15.41 -2.53
C TYR A 61 6.21 16.41 -1.36
N ASP A 62 5.99 17.66 -1.72
CA ASP A 62 5.86 18.80 -0.81
C ASP A 62 4.38 19.19 -0.60
N ASP A 63 4.16 20.26 0.16
CA ASP A 63 2.82 20.77 0.46
C ASP A 63 2.10 21.23 -0.81
N ALA A 64 2.81 21.78 -1.80
CA ALA A 64 2.21 22.21 -3.07
C ALA A 64 1.67 21.00 -3.86
N ARG A 65 2.44 19.92 -3.94
CA ARG A 65 1.99 18.67 -4.58
C ARG A 65 0.84 18.04 -3.79
N PHE A 66 0.88 18.08 -2.46
CA PHE A 66 -0.23 17.62 -1.62
C PHE A 66 -1.53 18.39 -1.90
N GLU A 67 -1.48 19.72 -1.94
CA GLU A 67 -2.64 20.57 -2.27
C GLU A 67 -3.16 20.30 -3.68
N GLN A 68 -2.25 20.15 -4.65
CA GLN A 68 -2.60 19.79 -6.03
C GLN A 68 -3.40 18.48 -6.06
N LEU A 69 -2.94 17.43 -5.39
CA LEU A 69 -3.64 16.14 -5.30
C LEU A 69 -5.05 16.30 -4.70
N LEU A 70 -5.21 17.14 -3.68
CA LEU A 70 -6.51 17.40 -3.05
C LEU A 70 -7.45 18.22 -3.91
N SER A 71 -6.96 18.97 -4.89
CA SER A 71 -7.77 19.76 -5.82
C SER A 71 -8.37 18.92 -6.96
N ILE A 72 -7.86 17.71 -7.22
CA ILE A 72 -8.34 16.84 -8.31
C ILE A 72 -9.79 16.42 -8.04
N GLN A 73 -10.75 17.03 -8.72
CA GLN A 73 -12.18 16.88 -8.44
C GLN A 73 -12.75 15.49 -8.78
N SER A 74 -12.21 14.78 -9.79
CA SER A 74 -12.83 13.56 -10.34
C SER A 74 -11.94 12.32 -10.41
N GLY A 75 -10.64 12.44 -10.12
CA GLY A 75 -9.67 11.34 -10.23
C GLY A 75 -9.61 10.45 -8.99
N ILE A 76 -8.90 10.91 -7.96
CA ILE A 76 -8.63 10.13 -6.75
C ILE A 76 -9.69 10.33 -5.66
N VAL A 77 -9.68 9.46 -4.65
CA VAL A 77 -10.51 9.64 -3.45
C VAL A 77 -9.92 10.78 -2.62
N ARG A 78 -10.65 11.90 -2.51
CA ARG A 78 -10.24 13.12 -1.80
C ARG A 78 -10.32 12.95 -0.28
N ASN A 79 -9.37 12.20 0.27
CA ASN A 79 -9.21 12.03 1.71
C ASN A 79 -7.82 12.54 2.12
N ALA A 80 -7.78 13.75 2.68
CA ALA A 80 -6.53 14.42 3.06
C ALA A 80 -5.65 13.58 3.98
N ARG A 81 -6.24 12.86 4.94
CA ARG A 81 -5.49 11.98 5.86
C ARG A 81 -4.84 10.81 5.10
N LYS A 82 -5.53 10.20 4.14
CA LYS A 82 -5.00 9.08 3.36
C LYS A 82 -3.97 9.51 2.33
N VAL A 83 -4.19 10.66 1.67
CA VAL A 83 -3.19 11.23 0.74
C VAL A 83 -1.89 11.56 1.50
N LYS A 84 -2.00 12.21 2.66
CA LYS A 84 -0.84 12.50 3.52
C LYS A 84 -0.16 11.21 3.99
N ALA A 85 -0.93 10.19 4.35
CA ALA A 85 -0.40 8.89 4.74
C ALA A 85 0.32 8.17 3.58
N THR A 86 -0.17 8.28 2.33
CA THR A 86 0.53 7.72 1.16
C THR A 86 1.90 8.36 0.97
N ILE A 87 2.00 9.69 1.06
CA ILE A 87 3.28 10.42 0.96
C ILE A 87 4.23 10.02 2.10
N GLU A 88 3.73 9.97 3.33
CA GLU A 88 4.50 9.52 4.49
C GLU A 88 4.97 8.06 4.35
N ASN A 89 4.09 7.18 3.86
CA ASN A 89 4.45 5.78 3.62
C ASN A 89 5.48 5.63 2.51
N ALA A 90 5.49 6.49 1.49
CA ALA A 90 6.56 6.50 0.48
C ALA A 90 7.93 6.75 1.13
N LYS A 91 8.02 7.76 2.01
CA LYS A 91 9.26 8.07 2.76
C LYS A 91 9.71 6.88 3.63
N ARG A 92 8.76 6.22 4.30
CA ARG A 92 9.06 5.03 5.12
C ARG A 92 9.51 3.85 4.27
N CYS A 93 8.85 3.64 3.13
CA CYS A 93 9.23 2.61 2.17
C CYS A 93 10.64 2.85 1.60
N VAL A 94 11.02 4.09 1.28
CA VAL A 94 12.41 4.43 0.92
C VAL A 94 13.36 4.06 2.05
N ALA A 95 13.07 4.46 3.28
CA ALA A 95 13.93 4.14 4.42
C ALA A 95 14.04 2.62 4.69
N LEU A 96 12.98 1.86 4.46
CA LEU A 96 12.98 0.40 4.57
C LEU A 96 13.77 -0.25 3.44
N ARG A 97 13.59 0.21 2.20
CA ARG A 97 14.39 -0.21 1.04
C ARG A 97 15.88 0.02 1.32
N ASP A 98 16.26 1.17 1.85
CA ASP A 98 17.66 1.47 2.15
C ASP A 98 18.24 0.60 3.28
N GLN A 99 17.41 0.19 4.25
CA GLN A 99 17.81 -0.68 5.36
C GLN A 99 17.89 -2.17 4.98
N TYR A 100 16.93 -2.65 4.18
CA TYR A 100 16.77 -4.07 3.84
C TYR A 100 17.26 -4.41 2.41
N GLY A 101 17.65 -3.41 1.63
CA GLY A 101 18.00 -3.51 0.22
C GLY A 101 16.80 -3.50 -0.75
N SER A 102 15.60 -3.89 -0.29
CA SER A 102 14.35 -3.83 -1.06
C SER A 102 13.14 -3.94 -0.14
N LEU A 103 11.95 -3.52 -0.61
CA LEU A 103 10.71 -3.80 0.09
C LEU A 103 10.38 -5.29 0.10
N HIS A 104 10.74 -6.02 -0.97
CA HIS A 104 10.62 -7.48 -1.00
C HIS A 104 11.35 -8.11 0.19
N ALA A 105 12.61 -7.75 0.42
CA ALA A 105 13.41 -8.28 1.53
C ALA A 105 12.78 -7.93 2.90
N PHE A 106 12.30 -6.70 3.08
CA PHE A 106 11.59 -6.30 4.29
C PHE A 106 10.33 -7.13 4.54
N PHE A 107 9.48 -7.30 3.52
CA PHE A 107 8.24 -8.06 3.68
C PHE A 107 8.52 -9.54 3.92
N SER A 108 9.46 -10.15 3.18
CA SER A 108 9.87 -11.53 3.36
C SER A 108 10.41 -11.80 4.77
N ASP A 109 11.30 -10.94 5.29
CA ASP A 109 11.79 -11.01 6.66
C ASP A 109 10.66 -10.89 7.69
N THR A 110 9.73 -9.96 7.46
CA THR A 110 8.58 -9.77 8.35
C THR A 110 7.64 -10.99 8.34
N LEU A 111 7.44 -11.63 7.20
CA LEU A 111 6.61 -12.84 7.06
C LEU A 111 7.23 -14.08 7.72
N CYS A 112 8.54 -14.12 7.95
CA CYS A 112 9.16 -15.18 8.75
C CYS A 112 8.74 -15.14 10.23
N SER A 113 8.18 -14.03 10.69
CA SER A 113 7.62 -13.90 12.03
C SER A 113 6.17 -14.42 12.10
N PRO A 114 5.67 -14.84 13.27
CA PRO A 114 4.27 -15.20 13.44
C PRO A 114 3.32 -14.07 12.99
N ALA A 115 2.18 -14.43 12.39
CA ALA A 115 1.23 -13.48 11.81
C ALA A 115 0.85 -12.33 12.76
N GLU A 116 0.69 -12.59 14.06
CA GLU A 116 0.40 -11.55 15.05
C GLU A 116 1.52 -10.50 15.15
N SER A 117 2.77 -10.95 15.14
CA SER A 117 3.95 -10.07 15.17
C SER A 117 4.09 -9.28 13.87
N ALA A 118 3.87 -9.91 12.72
CA ALA A 118 3.90 -9.25 11.41
C ALA A 118 2.81 -8.17 11.29
N VAL A 119 1.58 -8.49 11.70
CA VAL A 119 0.47 -7.53 11.74
C VAL A 119 0.80 -6.35 12.66
N LYS A 120 1.34 -6.60 13.86
CA LYS A 120 1.79 -5.54 14.77
C LYS A 120 2.95 -4.71 14.19
N MET A 121 3.85 -5.32 13.42
CA MET A 121 4.89 -4.60 12.70
C MET A 121 4.27 -3.62 11.71
N PHE A 122 3.35 -4.08 10.86
CA PHE A 122 2.72 -3.22 9.84
C PHE A 122 1.94 -2.04 10.42
N THR A 123 1.25 -2.21 11.56
CA THR A 123 0.52 -1.10 12.20
C THR A 123 1.44 -0.04 12.80
N ARG A 124 2.65 -0.42 13.23
CA ARG A 124 3.66 0.52 13.72
C ARG A 124 4.41 1.20 12.58
N THR A 125 4.67 0.45 11.52
CA THR A 125 5.47 0.90 10.39
C THR A 125 4.71 1.81 9.45
N PHE A 126 3.44 1.55 9.14
CA PHE A 126 2.74 2.30 8.09
C PHE A 126 1.60 3.18 8.62
N ALA A 127 1.57 4.42 8.14
CA ALA A 127 0.50 5.36 8.43
C ALA A 127 -0.82 4.89 7.79
N GLN A 128 -1.93 5.09 8.52
CA GLN A 128 -3.28 4.65 8.11
C GLN A 128 -3.42 3.14 7.88
N ILE A 129 -2.56 2.33 8.50
CA ILE A 129 -2.69 0.88 8.58
C ILE A 129 -3.06 0.50 10.02
N GLY A 130 -4.36 0.32 10.29
CA GLY A 130 -4.84 -0.29 11.54
C GLY A 130 -4.81 -1.82 11.47
N GLU A 131 -5.19 -2.51 12.56
CA GLU A 131 -5.11 -3.99 12.63
C GLU A 131 -5.82 -4.69 11.47
N SER A 132 -7.03 -4.30 11.12
CA SER A 132 -7.76 -4.91 10.00
C SER A 132 -7.07 -4.66 8.66
N ALA A 133 -6.45 -3.50 8.47
CA ALA A 133 -5.71 -3.16 7.27
C ALA A 133 -4.41 -3.99 7.19
N ALA A 134 -3.70 -4.09 8.31
CA ALA A 134 -2.48 -4.88 8.43
C ALA A 134 -2.73 -6.36 8.19
N LEU A 135 -3.87 -6.90 8.64
CA LEU A 135 -4.24 -8.28 8.34
C LEU A 135 -4.53 -8.50 6.85
N VAL A 136 -5.18 -7.55 6.19
CA VAL A 136 -5.38 -7.60 4.73
C VAL A 136 -4.05 -7.55 3.99
N LEU A 137 -3.15 -6.67 4.41
CA LEU A 137 -1.79 -6.55 3.87
C LEU A 137 -1.01 -7.87 4.04
N TYR A 138 -1.00 -8.44 5.25
CA TYR A 138 -0.37 -9.73 5.55
C TYR A 138 -0.89 -10.83 4.62
N ASN A 139 -2.21 -10.97 4.50
CA ASN A 139 -2.82 -12.01 3.65
C ASN A 139 -2.51 -11.82 2.16
N MET A 140 -2.34 -10.58 1.68
CA MET A 140 -1.95 -10.31 0.30
C MET A 140 -0.48 -10.71 0.05
N LEU A 141 0.40 -10.42 1.01
CA LEU A 141 1.82 -10.75 0.94
C LEU A 141 2.09 -12.25 1.07
N GLU A 142 1.36 -12.96 1.93
CA GLU A 142 1.45 -14.43 2.05
C GLU A 142 1.05 -15.15 0.76
N GLN A 143 0.03 -14.62 0.06
CA GLN A 143 -0.40 -15.17 -1.23
C GLN A 143 0.67 -14.94 -2.31
N ASP A 144 1.31 -13.77 -2.33
CA ASP A 144 2.45 -13.46 -3.21
C ASP A 144 3.61 -14.43 -2.98
N ALA A 145 4.01 -14.64 -1.71
CA ALA A 145 5.10 -15.54 -1.34
C ALA A 145 4.82 -17.01 -1.70
N SER A 146 3.56 -17.46 -1.54
CA SER A 146 3.16 -18.84 -1.86
C SER A 146 3.31 -19.19 -3.35
N ILE A 147 3.15 -18.20 -4.24
CA ILE A 147 3.24 -18.39 -5.70
C ILE A 147 4.69 -18.60 -6.17
N ILE A 148 5.68 -18.10 -5.42
CA ILE A 148 7.11 -18.21 -5.80
C ILE A 148 7.66 -19.62 -5.53
N HIS A 149 6.94 -20.44 -4.75
CA HIS A 149 7.35 -21.79 -4.36
C HIS A 149 6.67 -22.94 -5.14
N GLU A 150 5.89 -22.63 -6.19
CA GLU A 150 5.38 -23.59 -7.19
C GLU A 150 6.13 -23.46 -8.53
#